data_AF-A0A7J9LIM2-F1
#
_entry.id   AF-A0A7J9LIM2-F1
#
_cell.length_a   1.000
_cell.length_b   1.000
_cell.length_c   1.000
_cell.angle_alpha   90.00
_cell.angle_beta   90.00
_cell.angle_gamma   90.00
#
_symmetry.space_group_name_H-M   'P 1'
#
loop_
_entity.id
_entity.type
_entity.pdbx_description
1 polymer ?
#
loop_
_entity_poly.entity_id
_entity_poly.type
_entity_poly.pdbx_seq_one_letter_code
_entity_poly.pdbx_strand_id
1 'polypeptide(L)'
;MEGRSVCLCFLPMFHGFGSVLTLAQLRRGNVLVSMAKFGLDKVLGAIEKYKVTHMFVEPPVMVSLAKQWQMMNNKYDLSSLKQIISSAASLSRDLIEICAHILPHVQIFQAYGMTEACGNISMENPKGGPPFSGSTGTLMPLIQSKIVSVTTMNPLPPNQMGEICIRGPTITLAAELEGLLLSHPDVVDAVVIP
;
A
#
# COMPACT_ATOMS: atom_id res chain seq x y z
N MET A 1 -12.43 16.22 15.46
CA MET A 1 -11.19 16.13 14.68
C MET A 1 -10.38 15.01 15.28
N GLU A 2 -10.22 13.88 14.59
CA GLU A 2 -9.27 12.85 15.05
C GLU A 2 -7.88 13.48 15.12
N GLY A 3 -7.16 13.20 16.21
CA GLY A 3 -5.83 13.76 16.44
C GLY A 3 -4.84 13.40 15.32
N ARG A 4 -3.74 14.15 15.26
CA ARG A 4 -2.63 13.96 14.31
C ARG A 4 -2.18 12.49 14.27
N SER A 5 -2.17 11.86 13.09
CA SER A 5 -1.68 10.49 12.95
C SER A 5 -0.15 10.45 13.05
N VAL A 6 0.35 9.38 13.67
CA VAL A 6 1.77 9.02 13.66
C VAL A 6 1.96 7.86 12.68
N CYS A 7 2.69 8.10 11.60
CA CYS A 7 2.92 7.16 10.52
C CYS A 7 4.36 6.65 10.55
N LEU A 8 4.55 5.33 10.53
CA LEU A 8 5.87 4.73 10.37
C LEU A 8 6.15 4.48 8.89
N CYS A 9 7.31 4.95 8.43
CA CYS A 9 7.81 4.72 7.08
C CYS A 9 9.21 4.10 7.16
N PHE A 10 9.33 2.86 6.68
CA PHE A 10 10.60 2.16 6.47
C PHE A 10 10.79 1.74 5.01
N LEU A 11 9.91 2.24 4.14
CA LEU A 11 9.97 2.03 2.70
C LEU A 11 11.08 2.92 2.11
N PRO A 12 11.86 2.42 1.13
CA PRO A 12 12.89 3.25 0.53
C PRO A 12 12.28 4.46 -0.18
N MET A 13 12.72 5.67 0.20
CA MET A 13 12.17 6.93 -0.33
C MET A 13 12.62 7.25 -1.76
N PHE A 14 13.53 6.46 -2.34
CA PHE A 14 13.85 6.55 -3.77
C PHE A 14 12.80 5.85 -4.66
N HIS A 15 11.93 5.02 -4.09
CA HIS A 15 10.78 4.46 -4.80
C HIS A 15 9.54 5.36 -4.66
N GLY A 16 8.64 5.28 -5.64
CA GLY A 16 7.38 6.03 -5.65
C GLY A 16 6.52 5.78 -4.41
N PHE A 17 6.46 4.54 -3.92
CA PHE A 17 5.69 4.21 -2.71
C PHE A 17 6.22 4.94 -1.48
N GLY A 18 7.53 4.93 -1.22
CA GLY A 18 8.11 5.62 -0.06
C GLY A 18 8.04 7.15 -0.15
N SER A 19 8.36 7.71 -1.32
CA SER A 19 8.40 9.18 -1.55
C SER A 19 7.02 9.82 -1.52
N VAL A 20 6.08 9.33 -2.36
CA VAL A 20 4.73 9.89 -2.48
C VAL A 20 3.99 9.78 -1.14
N LEU A 21 4.13 8.65 -0.45
CA LEU A 21 3.56 8.47 0.87
C LEU A 21 4.08 9.51 1.87
N THR A 22 5.40 9.66 1.95
CA THR A 22 6.06 10.58 2.88
C THR A 22 5.55 12.00 2.66
N LEU A 23 5.55 12.47 1.41
CA LEU A 23 5.05 13.79 1.07
C LEU A 23 3.55 13.94 1.37
N ALA A 24 2.74 12.91 1.09
CA ALA A 24 1.31 12.92 1.39
C ALA A 24 1.03 13.03 2.89
N GLN A 25 1.76 12.32 3.75
CA GLN A 25 1.59 12.39 5.20
C GLN A 25 2.06 13.73 5.76
N LEU A 26 3.20 14.25 5.28
CA LEU A 26 3.70 15.56 5.68
C LEU A 26 2.72 16.68 5.27
N ARG A 27 2.17 16.63 4.06
CA ARG A 27 1.15 17.58 3.58
C ARG A 27 -0.13 17.55 4.43
N ARG A 28 -0.52 16.38 4.93
CA ARG A 28 -1.65 16.22 5.88
C ARG A 28 -1.35 16.72 7.28
N GLY A 29 -0.10 17.13 7.53
CA GLY A 29 0.35 17.54 8.85
C GLY A 29 0.48 16.35 9.81
N ASN A 30 0.68 15.12 9.34
CA ASN A 30 0.92 13.96 10.20
C ASN A 30 2.37 13.94 10.73
N VAL A 31 2.65 13.09 11.71
CA VAL A 31 4.02 12.81 12.17
C VAL A 31 4.55 11.63 11.36
N LEU A 32 5.77 11.75 10.86
CA LEU A 32 6.45 10.66 10.16
C LEU A 32 7.62 10.16 11.00
N VAL A 33 7.56 8.90 11.41
CA VAL A 33 8.69 8.18 12.00
C VAL A 33 9.38 7.47 10.84
N SER A 34 10.58 7.89 10.50
CA SER A 34 11.38 7.28 9.43
C SER A 34 12.37 6.27 9.99
N MET A 35 12.52 5.13 9.32
CA MET A 35 13.50 4.10 9.65
C MET A 35 14.26 3.68 8.40
N ALA A 36 15.60 3.69 8.48
CA ALA A 36 16.47 3.46 7.32
C ALA A 36 16.36 2.04 6.71
N LYS A 37 16.06 1.03 7.53
CA LYS A 37 15.96 -0.35 7.08
C LYS A 37 14.90 -1.10 7.87
N PHE A 38 14.13 -1.92 7.18
CA PHE A 38 13.18 -2.83 7.81
C PHE A 38 13.88 -3.82 8.77
N GLY A 39 13.29 -3.97 9.95
CA GLY A 39 13.57 -5.04 10.89
C GLY A 39 12.39 -5.14 11.84
N LEU A 40 11.72 -6.29 11.87
CA LEU A 40 10.43 -6.44 12.56
C LEU A 40 10.51 -6.02 14.04
N ASP A 41 11.54 -6.45 14.76
CA ASP A 41 11.78 -6.05 16.15
C ASP A 41 11.88 -4.53 16.33
N LYS A 42 12.63 -3.85 15.45
CA LYS A 42 12.74 -2.38 15.44
C LYS A 42 11.42 -1.70 15.07
N VAL A 43 10.64 -2.27 14.16
CA VAL A 43 9.30 -1.78 13.81
C VAL A 43 8.40 -1.82 15.04
N LEU A 44 8.32 -2.97 15.73
CA LEU A 44 7.46 -3.13 16.90
C LEU A 44 7.89 -2.22 18.05
N GLY A 45 9.20 -2.10 18.31
CA GLY A 45 9.72 -1.14 19.29
C GLY A 45 9.46 0.32 18.92
N ALA A 46 9.49 0.68 17.63
CA ALA A 46 9.13 2.02 17.18
C ALA A 46 7.63 2.30 17.37
N ILE A 47 6.76 1.30 17.17
CA ILE A 47 5.32 1.44 17.43
C ILE A 47 5.07 1.78 18.90
N GLU A 48 5.67 1.03 19.81
CA GLU A 48 5.52 1.26 21.25
C GLU A 48 6.08 2.64 21.67
N LYS A 49 7.31 2.95 21.23
CA LYS A 49 8.04 4.16 21.63
C LYS A 49 7.37 5.44 21.13
N TYR A 50 6.96 5.47 19.87
CA TYR A 50 6.42 6.67 19.23
C TYR A 50 4.90 6.69 19.15
N LYS A 51 4.24 5.66 19.70
CA LYS A 51 2.78 5.45 19.63
C LYS A 51 2.27 5.53 18.19
N VAL A 52 2.91 4.76 17.31
CA VAL A 52 2.59 4.72 15.87
C VAL A 52 1.16 4.25 15.69
N THR A 53 0.41 5.01 14.89
CA THR A 53 -1.00 4.74 14.60
C THR A 53 -1.22 4.08 13.24
N HIS A 54 -0.35 4.34 12.27
CA HIS A 54 -0.48 3.87 10.90
C HIS A 54 0.85 3.34 10.38
N MET A 55 0.82 2.24 9.63
CA MET A 55 1.97 1.72 8.90
C MET A 55 1.62 1.46 7.44
N PHE A 56 2.58 1.73 6.56
CA PHE A 56 2.48 1.41 5.14
C PHE A 56 3.52 0.35 4.82
N VAL A 57 3.06 -0.76 4.26
CA VAL A 57 3.87 -1.98 4.17
C VAL A 57 3.72 -2.64 2.81
N GLU A 58 4.71 -3.46 2.46
CA GLU A 58 4.62 -4.42 1.37
C GLU A 58 4.29 -5.81 1.93
N PRO A 59 3.71 -6.74 1.15
CA PRO A 59 3.34 -8.07 1.63
C PRO A 59 4.41 -8.85 2.42
N PRO A 60 5.71 -8.79 2.08
CA PRO A 60 6.75 -9.50 2.86
C PRO A 60 6.82 -9.09 4.34
N VAL A 61 6.42 -7.86 4.67
CA VAL A 61 6.33 -7.39 6.07
C VAL A 61 5.22 -8.12 6.81
N MET A 62 4.06 -8.28 6.18
CA MET A 62 2.92 -9.00 6.75
C MET A 62 3.26 -10.48 6.96
N VAL A 63 3.94 -11.09 5.98
CA VAL A 63 4.47 -12.46 6.11
C VAL A 63 5.43 -12.57 7.29
N SER A 64 6.35 -11.61 7.44
CA SER A 64 7.33 -11.58 8.54
C SER A 64 6.64 -11.46 9.90
N LEU A 65 5.63 -10.59 10.00
CA LEU A 65 4.80 -10.42 11.18
C LEU A 65 4.10 -11.72 11.56
N ALA A 66 3.39 -12.35 10.61
CA ALA A 66 2.67 -13.61 10.85
C ALA A 66 3.60 -14.73 11.33
N LYS A 67 4.77 -14.89 10.71
CA LYS A 67 5.74 -15.94 11.06
C LYS A 67 6.38 -15.76 12.44
N GLN A 68 6.67 -14.52 12.83
CA GLN A 68 7.43 -14.23 14.05
C GLN A 68 6.54 -13.82 15.24
N TRP A 69 5.23 -13.68 15.03
CA TRP A 69 4.31 -13.16 16.04
C TRP A 69 4.37 -13.90 17.38
N GLN A 70 4.37 -15.24 17.37
CA GLN A 70 4.38 -16.05 18.60
C GLN A 70 5.57 -15.75 19.51
N MET A 71 6.71 -15.32 18.95
CA MET A 71 7.91 -14.97 19.71
C MET A 71 7.92 -13.52 20.21
N MET A 72 7.03 -12.68 19.67
CA MET A 72 7.11 -11.22 19.78
C MET A 72 5.87 -10.58 20.41
N ASN A 73 4.74 -11.29 20.46
CA ASN A 73 3.43 -10.76 20.86
C ASN A 73 3.39 -10.09 22.25
N ASN A 74 4.21 -10.54 23.18
CA ASN A 74 4.24 -10.02 24.57
C ASN A 74 5.42 -9.07 24.83
N LYS A 75 6.21 -8.71 23.82
CA LYS A 75 7.40 -7.86 23.98
C LYS A 75 7.11 -6.37 23.84
N TYR A 76 6.02 -6.01 23.18
CA TYR A 76 5.74 -4.63 22.78
C TYR A 76 4.27 -4.28 22.97
N ASP A 77 3.99 -3.09 23.48
CA ASP A 77 2.65 -2.50 23.48
C ASP A 77 2.29 -1.95 22.08
N LEU A 78 1.40 -2.66 21.39
CA LEU A 78 0.90 -2.29 20.05
C LEU A 78 -0.49 -1.65 20.08
N SER A 79 -1.01 -1.27 21.25
CA SER A 79 -2.36 -0.71 21.40
C SER A 79 -2.58 0.61 20.64
N SER A 80 -1.50 1.34 20.36
CA SER A 80 -1.53 2.58 19.59
C SER A 80 -1.76 2.38 18.09
N LEU A 81 -1.42 1.19 17.57
CA LEU A 81 -1.56 0.88 16.15
C LEU A 81 -3.04 0.73 15.80
N LYS A 82 -3.48 1.46 14.79
CA LYS A 82 -4.88 1.46 14.33
C LYS A 82 -5.03 0.86 12.95
N GLN A 83 -4.06 1.13 12.06
CA GLN A 83 -4.19 0.76 10.65
C GLN A 83 -2.87 0.28 10.05
N ILE A 84 -2.97 -0.77 9.23
CA ILE A 84 -1.91 -1.23 8.33
C ILE A 84 -2.44 -1.16 6.91
N ILE A 85 -1.74 -0.43 6.04
CA ILE A 85 -2.05 -0.33 4.62
C ILE A 85 -0.97 -1.10 3.86
N SER A 86 -1.37 -2.18 3.19
CA SER A 86 -0.51 -2.95 2.30
C SER A 86 -0.69 -2.51 0.86
N SER A 87 0.41 -2.34 0.14
CA SER A 87 0.41 -2.03 -1.29
C SER A 87 1.58 -2.71 -2.01
N ALA A 88 1.83 -2.32 -3.25
CA ALA A 88 2.85 -2.86 -4.17
C ALA A 88 2.60 -4.30 -4.66
N ALA A 89 1.98 -5.16 -3.87
CA ALA A 89 1.55 -6.50 -4.30
C ALA A 89 0.32 -6.97 -3.53
N SER A 90 -0.38 -7.96 -4.09
CA SER A 90 -1.58 -8.55 -3.50
C SER A 90 -1.26 -9.32 -2.22
N LEU A 91 -2.05 -9.11 -1.17
CA LEU A 91 -2.06 -9.99 0.00
C LEU A 91 -2.99 -11.17 -0.27
N SER A 92 -2.55 -12.39 0.09
CA SER A 92 -3.46 -13.54 0.11
C SER A 92 -4.48 -13.37 1.23
N ARG A 93 -5.71 -13.85 1.01
CA ARG A 93 -6.78 -13.84 2.02
C ARG A 93 -6.31 -14.47 3.34
N ASP A 94 -5.68 -15.64 3.26
CA ASP A 94 -5.18 -16.37 4.42
C ASP A 94 -4.19 -15.53 5.25
N LEU A 95 -3.29 -14.79 4.61
CA LEU A 95 -2.33 -13.94 5.32
C LEU A 95 -3.03 -12.78 6.03
N ILE A 96 -4.03 -12.18 5.38
CA ILE A 96 -4.82 -11.11 5.97
C ILE A 96 -5.57 -11.63 7.21
N GLU A 97 -6.23 -12.78 7.10
CA GLU A 97 -6.96 -13.40 8.21
C GLU A 97 -6.04 -13.74 9.39
N ILE A 98 -4.86 -14.29 9.12
CA ILE A 98 -3.84 -14.56 10.14
C ILE A 98 -3.43 -13.26 10.84
N CYS A 99 -3.09 -12.21 10.09
CA CYS A 99 -2.67 -10.94 10.67
C CYS A 99 -3.81 -10.23 11.43
N ALA A 100 -5.05 -10.35 10.97
CA ALA A 100 -6.23 -9.82 11.65
C ALA A 100 -6.52 -10.54 12.97
N HIS A 101 -6.31 -11.86 13.02
CA HIS A 101 -6.44 -12.64 14.25
C HIS A 101 -5.36 -12.25 15.27
N ILE A 102 -4.15 -12.01 14.78
CA ILE A 102 -2.97 -11.62 15.57
C ILE A 102 -3.10 -10.18 16.12
N LEU A 103 -3.67 -9.26 15.34
CA LEU A 103 -3.88 -7.86 15.71
C LEU A 103 -5.36 -7.46 15.55
N PRO A 104 -6.27 -7.93 16.44
CA PRO A 104 -7.71 -7.77 16.27
C PRO A 104 -8.20 -6.32 16.36
N HIS A 105 -7.43 -5.43 16.98
CA HIS A 105 -7.74 -4.00 17.09
C HIS A 105 -7.25 -3.18 15.88
N VAL A 106 -6.48 -3.79 14.98
CA VAL A 106 -5.84 -3.12 13.85
C VAL A 106 -6.62 -3.42 12.57
N GLN A 107 -6.97 -2.37 11.84
CA GLN A 107 -7.58 -2.52 10.54
C GLN A 107 -6.51 -2.73 9.45
N ILE A 108 -6.65 -3.77 8.65
CA ILE A 108 -5.72 -4.10 7.57
C ILE A 108 -6.42 -3.84 6.24
N PHE A 109 -5.78 -3.05 5.37
CA PHE A 109 -6.33 -2.66 4.07
C PHE A 109 -5.35 -2.92 2.95
N GLN A 110 -5.89 -3.14 1.77
CA GLN A 110 -5.12 -3.17 0.52
C GLN A 110 -5.32 -1.89 -0.28
N ALA A 111 -4.23 -1.44 -0.91
CA ALA A 111 -4.24 -0.40 -1.91
C ALA A 111 -3.52 -0.90 -3.17
N TYR A 112 -4.11 -0.63 -4.33
CA TYR A 112 -3.46 -0.86 -5.62
C TYR A 112 -2.84 0.44 -6.10
N GLY A 113 -1.70 0.37 -6.78
CA GLY A 113 -0.98 1.49 -7.33
C GLY A 113 0.18 1.00 -8.18
N MET A 114 0.72 1.89 -9.00
CA MET A 114 1.87 1.63 -9.85
C MET A 114 2.70 2.91 -9.99
N THR A 115 3.97 2.78 -10.37
CA THR A 115 4.89 3.91 -10.51
C THR A 115 4.38 4.91 -11.56
N GLU A 116 3.85 4.39 -12.66
CA GLU A 116 3.30 5.12 -13.81
C GLU A 116 2.03 5.92 -13.45
N ALA A 117 1.39 5.60 -12.33
CA ALA A 117 0.23 6.34 -11.81
C ALA A 117 0.61 7.29 -10.65
N CYS A 118 1.90 7.41 -10.34
CA CYS A 118 2.46 8.27 -9.29
C CYS A 118 1.78 8.10 -7.92
N GLY A 119 1.35 6.89 -7.58
CA GLY A 119 0.72 6.59 -6.31
C GLY A 119 -0.43 5.58 -6.43
N ASN A 120 -1.43 5.74 -5.55
CA ASN A 120 -2.52 4.79 -5.43
C ASN A 120 -3.58 4.97 -6.52
N ILE A 121 -3.79 3.85 -7.23
CA ILE A 121 -4.97 3.34 -7.90
C ILE A 121 -6.35 3.53 -7.24
N SER A 122 -6.51 2.66 -6.26
CA SER A 122 -7.69 2.33 -5.51
C SER A 122 -7.26 1.94 -4.11
N MET A 123 -8.19 2.03 -3.17
CA MET A 123 -7.94 1.66 -1.79
C MET A 123 -9.20 1.08 -1.17
N GLU A 124 -9.06 0.03 -0.37
CA GLU A 124 -10.16 -0.51 0.42
C GLU A 124 -10.69 0.54 1.40
N ASN A 125 -12.02 0.67 1.46
CA ASN A 125 -12.68 1.55 2.41
C ASN A 125 -13.08 0.75 3.67
N PRO A 126 -12.51 1.04 4.86
CA PRO A 126 -12.87 0.39 6.13
C PRO A 126 -14.36 0.44 6.46
N LYS A 127 -15.08 1.46 5.98
CA LYS A 127 -16.49 1.70 6.32
C LYS A 127 -17.46 1.22 5.25
N GLY A 128 -16.96 0.68 4.12
CA GLY A 128 -17.75 0.50 2.90
C GLY A 128 -18.08 -0.95 2.53
N GLY A 129 -17.57 -1.96 3.23
CA GLY A 129 -17.77 -3.37 2.85
C GLY A 129 -17.30 -4.38 3.89
N PRO A 130 -17.47 -5.68 3.62
CA PRO A 130 -16.98 -6.73 4.51
C PRO A 130 -15.45 -6.66 4.61
N PRO A 131 -14.88 -6.83 5.82
CA PRO A 131 -13.43 -6.91 5.98
C PRO A 131 -12.90 -8.09 5.15
N PHE A 132 -11.70 -7.91 4.58
CA PHE A 132 -10.95 -9.00 3.92
C PHE A 132 -11.64 -9.54 2.65
N SER A 133 -12.28 -8.64 1.90
CA SER A 133 -12.91 -8.95 0.62
C SER A 133 -11.95 -9.57 -0.40
N GLY A 134 -10.64 -9.32 -0.26
CA GLY A 134 -9.62 -9.62 -1.27
C GLY A 134 -9.58 -8.60 -2.40
N SER A 135 -10.35 -7.50 -2.28
CA SER A 135 -10.35 -6.38 -3.21
C SER A 135 -9.22 -5.40 -2.89
N THR A 136 -8.88 -4.56 -3.86
CA THR A 136 -8.07 -3.35 -3.67
C THR A 136 -8.95 -2.10 -3.52
N GLY A 137 -10.26 -2.31 -3.35
CA GLY A 137 -11.25 -1.29 -3.00
C GLY A 137 -11.73 -0.44 -4.16
N THR A 138 -12.07 0.81 -3.84
CA THR A 138 -12.65 1.76 -4.80
C THR A 138 -11.59 2.72 -5.33
N LEU A 139 -11.79 3.23 -6.55
CA LEU A 139 -10.88 4.19 -7.17
C LEU A 139 -10.65 5.42 -6.29
N MET A 140 -9.42 5.92 -6.32
CA MET A 140 -9.09 7.21 -5.70
C MET A 140 -9.80 8.36 -6.44
N PRO A 141 -10.04 9.50 -5.77
CA PRO A 141 -10.67 10.66 -6.41
C PRO A 141 -9.91 11.08 -7.67
N LEU A 142 -10.66 11.49 -8.70
CA LEU A 142 -10.15 11.93 -10.01
C LEU A 142 -9.51 10.82 -10.87
N ILE A 143 -9.55 9.57 -10.42
CA ILE A 143 -9.16 8.41 -11.23
C ILE A 143 -10.40 7.78 -11.86
N GLN A 144 -10.32 7.53 -13.16
CA GLN A 144 -11.28 6.76 -13.94
C GLN A 144 -10.63 5.43 -14.31
N SER A 145 -11.41 4.35 -14.33
CA SER A 145 -10.93 3.04 -14.76
C SER A 145 -11.99 2.31 -15.59
N LYS A 146 -11.53 1.46 -16.51
CA LYS A 146 -12.35 0.48 -17.23
C LYS A 146 -11.61 -0.86 -17.29
N ILE A 147 -12.37 -1.95 -17.36
CA ILE A 147 -11.82 -3.28 -17.65
C ILE A 147 -11.99 -3.55 -19.13
N VAL A 148 -10.94 -4.00 -19.81
CA VAL A 148 -10.97 -4.34 -21.24
C VAL A 148 -10.54 -5.78 -21.49
N SER A 149 -11.04 -6.37 -22.57
CA SER A 149 -10.56 -7.67 -23.04
C SER A 149 -9.12 -7.57 -23.54
N VAL A 150 -8.24 -8.46 -23.06
CA VAL A 150 -6.83 -8.55 -23.52
C VAL A 150 -6.70 -8.92 -25.01
N THR A 151 -7.76 -9.45 -25.63
CA THR A 151 -7.74 -9.85 -27.05
C THR A 151 -8.36 -8.78 -27.95
N THR A 152 -9.46 -8.16 -27.51
CA THR A 152 -10.25 -7.26 -28.37
C THR A 152 -10.14 -5.78 -27.98
N MET A 153 -9.56 -5.47 -26.83
CA MET A 153 -9.49 -4.13 -26.22
C MET A 153 -10.84 -3.45 -25.98
N ASN A 154 -11.94 -4.19 -26.16
CA ASN A 154 -13.30 -3.70 -25.90
C ASN A 154 -13.61 -3.69 -24.40
N PRO A 155 -14.40 -2.71 -23.91
CA PRO A 155 -14.84 -2.69 -22.52
C PRO A 155 -15.64 -3.94 -22.15
N LEU A 156 -15.38 -4.47 -20.95
CA LEU A 156 -16.09 -5.62 -20.39
C LEU A 156 -17.14 -5.18 -19.35
N PRO A 157 -18.26 -5.92 -19.21
CA PRO A 157 -19.24 -5.66 -18.17
C PRO A 157 -18.70 -6.06 -16.77
N PRO A 158 -19.41 -5.68 -15.69
CA PRO A 158 -19.02 -6.06 -14.33
C PRO A 158 -18.83 -7.57 -14.14
N ASN A 159 -17.92 -7.94 -13.23
CA ASN A 159 -17.59 -9.33 -12.87
C ASN A 159 -16.95 -10.17 -14.00
N GLN A 160 -16.36 -9.53 -15.02
CA GLN A 160 -15.51 -10.21 -16.01
C GLN A 160 -14.04 -9.86 -15.81
N MET A 161 -13.16 -10.83 -16.03
CA MET A 161 -11.71 -10.62 -15.97
C MET A 161 -11.18 -10.02 -17.27
N GLY A 162 -10.26 -9.06 -17.13
CA GLY A 162 -9.61 -8.38 -18.23
C GLY A 162 -8.54 -7.42 -17.70
N GLU A 163 -7.95 -6.65 -18.61
CA GLU A 163 -6.92 -5.67 -18.29
C GLU A 163 -7.53 -4.40 -17.68
N ILE A 164 -6.89 -3.86 -16.64
CA ILE A 164 -7.31 -2.61 -15.99
C ILE A 164 -6.70 -1.44 -16.75
N CYS A 165 -7.52 -0.62 -17.40
CA CYS A 165 -7.08 0.64 -18.00
C CYS A 165 -7.49 1.82 -17.12
N ILE A 166 -6.54 2.71 -16.84
CA ILE A 166 -6.74 3.86 -15.95
C ILE A 166 -6.54 5.19 -16.69
N ARG A 167 -7.24 6.22 -16.22
CA ARG A 167 -7.07 7.61 -16.66
C ARG A 167 -7.21 8.54 -15.47
N GLY A 168 -6.33 9.51 -15.35
CA GLY A 168 -6.40 10.52 -14.30
C GLY A 168 -5.23 11.50 -14.32
N PRO A 169 -5.25 12.51 -13.44
CA PRO A 169 -4.24 13.56 -13.42
C PRO A 169 -2.88 13.10 -12.88
N THR A 170 -2.81 11.94 -12.22
CA THR A 170 -1.57 11.38 -11.67
C THR A 170 -0.88 10.43 -12.64
N ILE A 171 -1.47 10.15 -13.80
CA ILE A 171 -0.89 9.25 -14.80
C ILE A 171 0.25 9.97 -15.50
N THR A 172 1.43 9.36 -15.46
CA THR A 172 2.63 9.84 -16.14
C THR A 172 2.38 10.03 -17.63
N LEU A 173 2.99 11.08 -18.20
CA LEU A 173 2.93 11.31 -19.63
C LEU A 173 3.87 10.33 -20.34
N ALA A 174 3.42 9.73 -21.45
CA ALA A 174 4.19 8.75 -22.21
C ALA A 174 5.57 9.29 -22.67
N ALA A 175 5.66 10.57 -23.04
CA ALA A 175 6.92 11.21 -23.43
C ALA A 175 7.91 11.39 -22.26
N GLU A 176 7.40 11.53 -21.04
CA GLU A 176 8.26 11.62 -19.84
C GLU A 176 8.77 10.24 -19.44
N LEU A 177 7.98 9.18 -19.62
CA LEU A 177 8.40 7.79 -19.43
C LEU A 177 9.49 7.37 -20.42
N GLU A 178 9.33 7.67 -21.72
CA GLU A 178 10.37 7.39 -22.73
C GLU A 178 11.66 8.17 -22.44
N GLY A 179 11.57 9.46 -22.08
CA GLY A 179 12.73 10.26 -21.69
C GLY A 179 13.44 9.75 -20.43
N LEU A 180 12.68 9.23 -19.44
CA LEU A 180 13.25 8.67 -18.21
C LEU A 180 13.93 7.31 -18.47
N LEU A 181 13.29 6.45 -19.25
CA LEU A 181 13.83 5.13 -19.64
C LEU A 181 15.09 5.27 -20.51
N LEU A 182 15.13 6.28 -21.40
CA LEU A 182 16.31 6.56 -22.24
C LEU A 182 17.45 7.22 -21.46
N SER A 183 17.18 7.95 -20.37
CA SER A 183 18.20 8.64 -19.57
C SER A 183 18.79 7.79 -18.44
N HIS A 184 18.11 6.71 -18.04
CA HIS A 184 18.54 5.82 -16.96
C HIS A 184 18.44 4.34 -17.40
N PRO A 185 19.36 3.86 -18.26
CA PRO A 185 19.32 2.51 -18.85
C PRO A 185 19.42 1.36 -17.82
N ASP A 186 19.74 1.66 -16.56
CA ASP A 186 19.78 0.70 -15.46
C ASP A 186 18.39 0.44 -14.82
N VAL A 187 17.34 1.17 -15.22
CA VAL A 187 15.96 0.96 -14.76
C VAL A 187 15.28 -0.08 -15.67
N VAL A 188 15.48 -1.36 -15.37
CA VAL A 188 15.03 -2.49 -16.21
C VAL A 188 13.64 -3.06 -15.86
N ASP A 189 12.95 -2.54 -14.84
CA ASP A 189 11.67 -3.11 -14.39
C ASP A 189 10.54 -2.07 -14.37
N ALA A 190 9.98 -1.79 -15.54
CA ALA A 190 8.58 -1.42 -15.65
C ALA A 190 7.79 -2.73 -15.80
N VAL A 191 7.40 -3.32 -14.66
CA VAL A 191 6.64 -4.57 -14.65
C VAL A 191 5.25 -4.29 -15.22
N VAL A 192 5.03 -4.69 -16.47
CA VAL A 192 3.69 -4.99 -16.99
C VAL A 192 3.25 -6.26 -16.25
N ILE A 193 2.43 -6.08 -15.21
CA ILE A 193 1.79 -7.23 -14.53
C ILE A 193 0.73 -7.77 -15.50
N PRO A 194 0.84 -9.04 -15.94
CA PRO A 194 -0.17 -9.67 -16.80
C PRO A 194 -1.52 -9.84 -16.09
#